data_AF-A0A0G2A7G7-F1
#
_entry.id   AF-A0A0G2A7G7-F1
#
_cell.length_a   1.000
_cell.length_b   1.000
_cell.length_c   1.000
_cell.angle_alpha   90.00
_cell.angle_beta   90.00
_cell.angle_gamma   90.00
#
_symmetry.space_group_name_H-M   'P 1'
#
loop_
_entity.id
_entity.type
_entity.pdbx_description
1 polymer ?
#
loop_
_entity_poly.entity_id
_entity_poly.type
_entity_poly.pdbx_seq_one_letter_code
_entity_poly.pdbx_strand_id
1 'polypeptide(L)'
;MLYTLLRRESNIWGYNQLDDYFTGLMAGRYPKANFPLRFAFTRPLQEDALRQAREQGRAEDRTLFVVDSRVHGPAFLWYFTRRTVYERWPVIEDQNFLTVAGGDLNFFTKQGFDRIVYFQTADTLKRGDIGAEASEAMVKLLTDQGVQPETIVSRDGHEAFKVFIFQTM
;
A
#
# COMPACT_ATOMS: atom_id res chain seq x y z
N MET A 1 10.61 46.94 5.41
CA MET A 1 9.74 45.81 5.81
C MET A 1 10.10 44.65 4.88
N LEU A 2 10.86 43.66 5.35
CA LEU A 2 11.23 42.49 4.55
C LEU A 2 10.06 41.50 4.58
N TYR A 3 9.48 41.20 3.42
CA TYR A 3 8.52 40.12 3.29
C TYR A 3 9.28 38.84 2.97
N THR A 4 9.22 37.86 3.88
CA THR A 4 9.73 36.51 3.61
C THR A 4 8.75 35.82 2.66
N LEU A 5 9.18 35.56 1.43
CA LEU A 5 8.49 34.63 0.53
C LEU A 5 8.53 33.24 1.19
N LEU A 6 7.42 32.85 1.83
CA LEU A 6 7.18 31.46 2.20
C LEU A 6 7.13 30.65 0.90
N ARG A 7 8.28 30.13 0.48
CA ARG A 7 8.35 29.13 -0.57
C ARG A 7 7.61 27.92 -0.01
N ARG A 8 6.40 27.68 -0.49
CA ARG A 8 5.66 26.46 -0.18
C ARG A 8 6.49 25.33 -0.77
N GLU A 9 7.36 24.72 0.03
CA GLU A 9 8.00 23.45 -0.32
C GLU A 9 6.91 22.36 -0.31
N SER A 10 5.96 22.46 -1.23
CA SER A 10 5.17 21.30 -1.64
C SER A 10 6.03 20.53 -2.62
N ASN A 11 7.13 19.95 -2.14
CA ASN A 11 7.85 18.98 -2.95
C ASN A 11 6.82 17.90 -3.35
N ILE A 12 6.61 17.75 -4.66
CA ILE A 12 5.59 16.88 -5.22
C ILE A 12 6.21 15.49 -5.25
N TRP A 13 6.35 14.88 -4.08
CA TRP A 13 7.05 13.61 -3.85
C TRP A 13 6.33 12.38 -4.44
N GLY A 14 5.38 12.55 -5.36
CA GLY A 14 4.60 11.47 -5.97
C GLY A 14 3.47 10.89 -5.12
N TYR A 15 3.31 11.33 -3.88
CA TYR A 15 2.23 10.81 -3.01
C TYR A 15 0.81 11.14 -3.49
N ASN A 16 0.61 12.25 -4.21
CA ASN A 16 -0.69 12.52 -4.84
C ASN A 16 -0.98 11.50 -5.95
N GLN A 17 0.04 11.16 -6.74
CA GLN A 17 -0.08 10.13 -7.78
C GLN A 17 -0.31 8.74 -7.16
N LEU A 18 0.27 8.47 -5.99
CA LEU A 18 -0.05 7.27 -5.21
C LEU A 18 -1.53 7.24 -4.79
N ASP A 19 -2.11 8.36 -4.36
CA ASP A 19 -3.53 8.42 -3.97
C ASP A 19 -4.47 8.21 -5.16
N ASP A 20 -4.14 8.82 -6.31
CA ASP A 20 -4.84 8.61 -7.58
C ASP A 20 -4.76 7.14 -8.01
N TYR A 21 -3.57 6.55 -7.88
CA TYR A 21 -3.33 5.14 -8.20
C TYR A 21 -4.16 4.21 -7.31
N PHE A 22 -4.21 4.46 -5.99
CA PHE A 22 -5.09 3.71 -5.08
C PHE A 22 -6.57 3.86 -5.45
N THR A 23 -7.00 5.07 -5.79
CA THR A 23 -8.38 5.33 -6.20
C THR A 23 -8.74 4.50 -7.42
N GLY A 24 -7.85 4.41 -8.42
CA GLY A 24 -8.01 3.53 -9.57
C GLY A 24 -8.01 2.04 -9.20
N LEU A 25 -7.08 1.61 -8.34
CA LEU A 25 -7.00 0.22 -7.87
C LEU A 25 -8.22 -0.23 -7.04
N MET A 26 -8.91 0.68 -6.37
CA MET A 26 -10.06 0.34 -5.53
C MET A 26 -11.40 0.71 -6.17
N ALA A 27 -11.38 1.33 -7.35
CA ALA A 27 -12.58 1.80 -8.03
C ALA A 27 -13.58 0.65 -8.24
N GLY A 28 -14.82 0.87 -7.79
CA GLY A 28 -15.91 -0.09 -7.91
C GLY A 28 -15.75 -1.35 -7.06
N ARG A 29 -14.83 -1.39 -6.09
CA ARG A 29 -14.47 -2.59 -5.31
C ARG A 29 -14.49 -2.34 -3.80
N TYR A 30 -14.56 -3.42 -3.02
CA TYR A 30 -14.44 -3.40 -1.56
C TYR A 30 -13.74 -4.66 -1.01
N PRO A 31 -13.05 -4.56 0.15
CA PRO A 31 -12.28 -5.68 0.68
C PRO A 31 -13.19 -6.75 1.30
N LYS A 32 -13.04 -7.99 0.84
CA LYS A 32 -13.67 -9.20 1.41
C LYS A 32 -12.76 -9.88 2.44
N ALA A 33 -11.47 -10.02 2.10
CA ALA A 33 -10.45 -10.55 3.00
C ALA A 33 -9.86 -9.43 3.85
N ASN A 34 -9.63 -9.70 5.14
CA ASN A 34 -9.06 -8.73 6.07
C ASN A 34 -8.29 -9.41 7.20
N PHE A 35 -7.39 -8.65 7.82
CA PHE A 35 -6.76 -9.04 9.07
C PHE A 35 -7.72 -8.84 10.25
N PRO A 36 -7.47 -9.51 11.38
CA PRO A 36 -8.15 -9.18 12.64
C PRO A 36 -8.08 -7.68 12.91
N LEU A 37 -9.19 -7.13 13.42
CA LEU A 37 -9.30 -5.71 13.75
C LEU A 37 -8.20 -5.31 14.74
N ARG A 38 -7.25 -4.50 14.27
CA ARG A 38 -6.20 -3.93 15.12
C ARG A 38 -6.76 -2.94 16.13
N PHE A 39 -7.82 -2.21 15.74
CA PHE A 39 -8.43 -1.17 16.54
C PHE A 39 -9.93 -1.42 16.67
N ALA A 40 -10.37 -1.93 17.82
CA ALA A 40 -11.78 -2.29 18.02
C ALA A 40 -12.74 -1.09 17.80
N PHE A 41 -12.28 0.13 18.09
CA PHE A 41 -13.06 1.36 17.90
C PHE A 41 -13.35 1.71 16.44
N THR A 42 -12.60 1.15 15.47
CA THR A 42 -12.86 1.42 14.04
C THR A 42 -13.95 0.53 13.45
N ARG A 43 -14.41 -0.48 14.21
CA ARG A 43 -15.39 -1.45 13.72
C ARG A 43 -16.67 -0.81 13.16
N PRO A 44 -17.36 0.12 13.86
CA PRO A 44 -18.62 0.68 13.34
C PRO A 44 -18.41 1.41 12.02
N LEU A 45 -17.30 2.15 11.91
CA LEU A 45 -16.92 2.90 10.70
C LEU A 45 -16.66 1.97 9.51
N GLN A 46 -15.95 0.87 9.75
CA GLN A 46 -15.64 -0.10 8.70
C GLN A 46 -16.86 -0.91 8.26
N GLU A 47 -17.74 -1.26 9.20
CA GLU A 47 -19.00 -1.96 8.89
C GLU A 47 -19.95 -1.06 8.09
N ASP A 48 -19.99 0.24 8.39
CA ASP A 48 -20.72 1.24 7.62
C ASP A 48 -20.16 1.37 6.19
N ALA A 49 -18.84 1.51 6.03
CA ALA A 49 -18.20 1.59 4.73
C ALA A 49 -18.47 0.34 3.86
N LEU A 50 -18.38 -0.86 4.45
CA LEU A 50 -18.70 -2.11 3.74
C LEU A 50 -20.18 -2.20 3.36
N ARG A 51 -21.09 -1.76 4.24
CA ARG A 51 -22.52 -1.77 3.95
C ARG A 51 -22.83 -0.85 2.76
N GLN A 52 -22.33 0.38 2.78
CA GLN A 52 -22.50 1.33 1.68
C GLN A 52 -21.91 0.80 0.37
N ALA A 53 -20.74 0.16 0.41
CA ALA A 53 -20.14 -0.44 -0.78
C ALA A 53 -21.03 -1.53 -1.39
N ARG A 54 -21.67 -2.37 -0.56
CA ARG A 54 -22.61 -3.41 -1.01
C ARG A 54 -23.89 -2.81 -1.58
N GLU A 55 -24.45 -1.79 -0.92
CA GLU A 55 -25.64 -1.06 -1.40
C GLU A 55 -25.39 -0.39 -2.76
N GLN A 56 -24.15 0.04 -3.01
CA GLN A 56 -23.70 0.59 -4.29
C GLN A 56 -23.35 -0.47 -5.34
N GLY A 57 -23.50 -1.77 -5.03
CA GLY A 57 -23.20 -2.86 -5.96
C GLY A 57 -21.73 -3.01 -6.32
N ARG A 58 -20.81 -2.55 -5.45
CA ARG A 58 -19.36 -2.71 -5.67
C ARG A 58 -18.96 -4.18 -5.59
N ALA A 59 -17.95 -4.57 -6.35
CA ALA A 59 -17.45 -5.94 -6.39
C ALA A 59 -16.57 -6.28 -5.17
N GLU A 60 -16.63 -7.53 -4.73
CA GLU A 60 -15.73 -8.07 -3.71
C GLU A 60 -14.30 -8.19 -4.24
N ASP A 61 -13.33 -7.86 -3.40
CA ASP A 61 -11.91 -7.91 -3.74
C ASP A 61 -11.11 -8.52 -2.58
N ARG A 62 -10.13 -9.36 -2.91
CA ARG A 62 -9.27 -10.08 -1.96
C ARG A 62 -7.80 -9.67 -2.11
N THR A 63 -7.58 -8.41 -2.45
CA THR A 63 -6.23 -7.82 -2.55
C THR A 63 -5.64 -7.57 -1.18
N LEU A 64 -4.39 -8.01 -0.99
CA LEU A 64 -3.51 -7.58 0.09
C LEU A 64 -2.54 -6.50 -0.42
N PHE A 65 -2.52 -5.35 0.26
CA PHE A 65 -1.53 -4.31 0.00
C PHE A 65 -0.29 -4.54 0.88
N VAL A 66 0.87 -4.63 0.26
CA VAL A 66 2.16 -4.73 0.93
C VAL A 66 2.95 -3.46 0.66
N VAL A 67 3.61 -2.91 1.67
CA VAL A 67 4.26 -1.59 1.59
C VAL A 67 5.69 -1.69 2.07
N ASP A 68 6.60 -1.00 1.39
CA ASP A 68 7.99 -0.84 1.84
C ASP A 68 8.05 -0.27 3.26
N SER A 69 8.69 -0.99 4.19
CA SER A 69 8.85 -0.59 5.59
C SER A 69 9.62 0.74 5.75
N ARG A 70 10.31 1.19 4.70
CA ARG A 70 11.06 2.46 4.68
C ARG A 70 10.22 3.67 4.32
N VAL A 71 8.93 3.52 4.02
CA VAL A 71 8.02 4.67 3.82
C VAL A 71 8.06 5.58 5.05
N HIS A 72 8.12 6.89 4.81
CA HIS A 72 8.07 7.87 5.89
C HIS A 72 6.77 7.74 6.72
N GLY A 73 6.88 7.67 8.05
CA GLY A 73 5.76 7.33 8.95
C GLY A 73 4.46 8.14 8.74
N PRO A 74 4.52 9.48 8.69
CA PRO A 74 3.38 10.32 8.30
C PRO A 74 2.74 9.96 6.95
N ALA A 75 3.54 9.60 5.95
CA ALA A 75 3.02 9.15 4.66
C ALA A 75 2.40 7.75 4.76
N PHE A 76 3.03 6.85 5.52
CA PHE A 76 2.45 5.54 5.81
C PHE A 76 1.06 5.66 6.45
N LEU A 77 0.93 6.56 7.43
CA LEU A 77 -0.33 6.85 8.10
C LEU A 77 -1.38 7.38 7.10
N TRP A 78 -1.01 8.39 6.32
CA TRP A 78 -1.96 9.11 5.46
C TRP A 78 -2.39 8.35 4.21
N TYR A 79 -1.51 7.56 3.60
CA TYR A 79 -1.81 6.89 2.33
C TYR A 79 -2.20 5.43 2.49
N PHE A 80 -1.70 4.76 3.53
CA PHE A 80 -1.89 3.32 3.69
C PHE A 80 -2.73 2.98 4.93
N THR A 81 -2.36 3.47 6.11
CA THR A 81 -3.12 3.15 7.35
C THR A 81 -4.56 3.65 7.28
N ARG A 82 -4.80 4.81 6.64
CA ARG A 82 -6.15 5.33 6.43
C ARG A 82 -7.05 4.33 5.69
N ARG A 83 -6.50 3.56 4.73
CA ARG A 83 -7.23 2.57 3.94
C ARG A 83 -7.70 1.42 4.81
N THR A 84 -6.84 0.97 5.73
CA THR A 84 -7.21 -0.02 6.76
C THR A 84 -8.27 0.52 7.71
N VAL A 85 -8.11 1.76 8.19
CA VAL A 85 -8.98 2.33 9.23
C VAL A 85 -10.38 2.64 8.68
N TYR A 86 -10.47 3.34 7.55
CA TYR A 86 -11.74 3.87 7.02
C TYR A 86 -12.42 2.92 6.03
N GLU A 87 -11.64 2.18 5.24
CA GLU A 87 -12.15 1.40 4.11
C GLU A 87 -11.94 -0.11 4.30
N ARG A 88 -11.32 -0.52 5.42
CA ARG A 88 -11.01 -1.90 5.80
C ARG A 88 -10.08 -2.65 4.83
N TRP A 89 -9.38 -1.94 3.95
CA TRP A 89 -8.41 -2.57 3.06
C TRP A 89 -7.22 -3.14 3.87
N PRO A 90 -6.83 -4.39 3.65
CA PRO A 90 -5.71 -5.00 4.35
C PRO A 90 -4.38 -4.42 3.84
N VAL A 91 -3.61 -3.85 4.76
CA VAL A 91 -2.28 -3.29 4.50
C VAL A 91 -1.29 -3.90 5.48
N ILE A 92 -0.14 -4.36 5.00
CA ILE A 92 0.98 -4.86 5.80
C ILE A 92 2.31 -4.30 5.27
N GLU A 93 3.28 -4.11 6.16
CA GLU A 93 4.65 -3.76 5.76
C GLU A 93 5.40 -5.01 5.26
N ASP A 94 6.31 -4.85 4.30
CA ASP A 94 7.05 -5.96 3.69
C ASP A 94 7.89 -6.77 4.69
N GLN A 95 8.46 -6.12 5.71
CA GLN A 95 9.15 -6.81 6.80
C GLN A 95 8.22 -7.78 7.54
N ASN A 96 7.00 -7.35 7.85
CA ASN A 96 6.00 -8.19 8.51
C ASN A 96 5.45 -9.25 7.56
N PHE A 97 5.25 -8.91 6.29
CA PHE A 97 4.85 -9.85 5.26
C PHE A 97 5.81 -11.02 5.16
N LEU A 98 7.11 -10.75 5.01
CA LEU A 98 8.14 -11.78 4.89
C LEU A 98 8.28 -12.59 6.17
N THR A 99 8.21 -11.93 7.33
CA THR A 99 8.28 -12.60 8.64
C THR A 99 7.12 -13.57 8.84
N VAL A 100 5.89 -13.16 8.53
CA VAL A 100 4.68 -13.98 8.68
C VAL A 100 4.62 -15.09 7.63
N ALA A 101 5.02 -14.79 6.39
CA ALA A 101 5.04 -15.77 5.30
C ALA A 101 6.14 -16.83 5.48
N GLY A 102 7.21 -16.54 6.22
CA GLY A 102 8.36 -17.43 6.34
C GLY A 102 9.02 -17.74 4.99
N GLY A 103 8.88 -16.85 4.00
CA GLY A 103 9.34 -17.05 2.62
C GLY A 103 8.34 -17.75 1.68
N ASP A 104 7.20 -18.25 2.17
CA ASP A 104 6.14 -18.82 1.33
C ASP A 104 5.16 -17.73 0.86
N LEU A 105 5.31 -17.23 -0.38
CA LEU A 105 4.38 -16.26 -0.94
C LEU A 105 2.93 -16.76 -0.99
N ASN A 106 2.72 -18.07 -1.07
CA ASN A 106 1.39 -18.67 -1.09
C ASN A 106 0.74 -18.74 0.31
N PHE A 107 1.46 -18.34 1.36
CA PHE A 107 0.90 -18.23 2.70
C PHE A 107 -0.37 -17.36 2.70
N PHE A 108 -0.31 -16.18 2.08
CA PHE A 108 -1.46 -15.25 2.05
C PHE A 108 -2.59 -15.72 1.12
N THR A 109 -2.30 -16.51 0.09
CA THR A 109 -3.35 -17.22 -0.69
C THR A 109 -4.17 -18.14 0.19
N LYS A 110 -3.49 -18.93 1.03
CA LYS A 110 -4.14 -19.84 1.97
C LYS A 110 -4.98 -19.10 3.00
N GLN A 111 -4.67 -17.83 3.28
CA GLN A 111 -5.47 -16.93 4.14
C GLN A 111 -6.62 -16.24 3.39
N GLY A 112 -6.80 -16.50 2.09
CA GLY A 112 -7.91 -16.00 1.30
C GLY A 112 -7.64 -14.72 0.52
N PHE A 113 -6.37 -14.31 0.35
CA PHE A 113 -5.96 -13.23 -0.55
C PHE A 113 -5.57 -13.78 -1.92
N ASP A 114 -6.21 -13.35 -3.02
CA ASP A 114 -5.92 -13.86 -4.38
C ASP A 114 -5.06 -12.90 -5.23
N ARG A 115 -4.82 -11.70 -4.70
CA ARG A 115 -4.02 -10.66 -5.34
C ARG A 115 -3.15 -9.97 -4.30
N ILE A 116 -1.88 -9.75 -4.64
CA ILE A 116 -0.97 -8.96 -3.81
C ILE A 116 -0.47 -7.79 -4.63
N VAL A 117 -0.45 -6.61 -4.01
CA VAL A 117 0.07 -5.38 -4.60
C VAL A 117 1.14 -4.83 -3.66
N TYR A 118 2.40 -4.94 -4.06
CA TYR A 118 3.55 -4.43 -3.31
C TYR A 118 3.96 -3.04 -3.80
N PHE A 119 4.05 -2.08 -2.90
CA PHE A 119 4.53 -0.72 -3.15
C PHE A 119 5.95 -0.56 -2.61
N GLN A 120 6.92 -0.61 -3.52
CA GLN A 120 8.30 -0.26 -3.22
C GLN A 120 8.48 1.26 -3.29
N THR A 121 9.15 1.83 -2.29
CA THR A 121 9.39 3.28 -2.20
C THR A 121 10.70 3.65 -2.89
N ALA A 122 10.69 4.71 -3.70
CA ALA A 122 11.89 5.25 -4.32
C ALA A 122 12.90 5.75 -3.27
N ASP A 123 14.19 5.71 -3.58
CA ASP A 123 15.28 6.08 -2.64
C ASP A 123 15.10 7.47 -2.02
N THR A 124 14.60 8.42 -2.81
CA THR A 124 14.38 9.81 -2.38
C THR A 124 13.28 9.98 -1.32
N LEU A 125 12.47 8.95 -1.07
CA LEU A 125 11.32 8.99 -0.16
C LEU A 125 11.50 8.11 1.08
N LYS A 126 12.64 7.40 1.20
CA LYS A 126 12.91 6.48 2.30
C LYS A 126 13.26 7.23 3.57
N ARG A 127 12.83 6.69 4.72
CA ARG A 127 13.13 7.20 6.06
C ARG A 127 14.51 6.76 6.60
N GLY A 128 15.29 6.05 5.79
CA GLY A 128 16.58 5.44 6.18
C GLY A 128 16.60 3.95 5.89
N ASP A 129 17.53 3.23 6.53
CA ASP A 129 17.86 1.84 6.18
C ASP A 129 17.07 0.79 6.98
N ILE A 130 16.25 1.20 7.96
CA ILE A 130 15.42 0.28 8.73
C ILE A 130 14.43 -0.41 7.78
N GLY A 131 14.54 -1.74 7.66
CA GLY A 131 13.73 -2.54 6.74
C GLY A 131 14.30 -2.65 5.32
N ALA A 132 15.52 -2.17 5.06
CA ALA A 132 16.18 -2.29 3.76
C ALA A 132 16.33 -3.74 3.32
N GLU A 133 16.80 -4.63 4.20
CA GLU A 133 16.95 -6.06 3.91
C GLU A 133 15.63 -6.71 3.49
N ALA A 134 14.52 -6.37 4.16
CA ALA A 134 13.20 -6.89 3.83
C ALA A 134 12.73 -6.42 2.46
N SER A 135 12.88 -5.13 2.16
CA SER A 135 12.50 -4.59 0.86
C SER A 135 13.37 -5.14 -0.27
N GLU A 136 14.67 -5.26 -0.06
CA GLU A 136 15.59 -5.87 -1.02
C GLU A 136 15.26 -7.34 -1.27
N ALA A 137 14.99 -8.11 -0.21
CA ALA A 137 14.55 -9.49 -0.31
C ALA A 137 13.23 -9.62 -1.08
N MET A 138 12.25 -8.76 -0.79
CA MET A 138 10.97 -8.73 -1.50
C MET A 138 11.16 -8.43 -2.99
N VAL A 139 11.92 -7.38 -3.33
CA VAL A 139 12.18 -7.00 -4.73
C VAL A 139 12.88 -8.14 -5.45
N LYS A 140 13.93 -8.71 -4.85
CA LYS A 140 14.66 -9.84 -5.43
C LYS A 140 13.72 -11.01 -5.71
N LEU A 141 12.92 -11.41 -4.72
CA LEU A 141 11.95 -12.50 -4.83
C LEU A 141 10.97 -12.30 -5.98
N LEU A 142 10.42 -11.08 -6.12
CA LEU A 142 9.47 -10.76 -7.19
C LEU A 142 10.13 -10.71 -8.57
N THR A 143 11.35 -10.15 -8.65
CA THR A 143 12.10 -10.11 -9.91
C THR A 143 12.57 -11.50 -10.36
N ASP A 144 12.97 -12.38 -9.44
CA ASP A 144 13.36 -13.76 -9.72
C ASP A 144 12.16 -14.56 -10.29
N GLN A 145 10.94 -14.20 -9.89
CA GLN A 145 9.69 -14.77 -10.42
C GLN A 145 9.20 -14.10 -11.72
N GLY A 146 9.97 -13.13 -12.24
CA GLY A 146 9.63 -12.42 -13.48
C GLY A 146 8.54 -11.37 -13.34
N VAL A 147 8.14 -11.01 -12.11
CA VAL A 147 7.14 -9.95 -11.87
C VAL A 147 7.74 -8.59 -12.21
N GLN A 148 7.15 -7.90 -13.19
CA GLN A 148 7.59 -6.58 -13.62
C GLN A 148 6.84 -5.48 -12.83
N PRO A 149 7.54 -4.43 -12.37
CA PRO A 149 6.88 -3.32 -11.71
C PRO A 149 6.26 -2.32 -12.68
N GLU A 150 5.13 -1.76 -12.29
CA GLU A 150 4.64 -0.48 -12.81
C GLU A 150 5.30 0.67 -12.04
N THR A 151 5.51 1.82 -12.67
CA THR A 151 6.16 2.96 -12.01
C THR A 151 5.15 4.09 -11.80
N ILE A 152 5.03 4.53 -10.54
CA ILE A 152 4.36 5.78 -10.20
C ILE A 152 5.41 6.89 -10.25
N VAL A 153 5.19 7.83 -11.17
CA VAL A 153 6.07 8.98 -11.40
C VAL A 153 5.44 10.21 -10.77
N SER A 154 6.24 11.05 -10.13
CA SER A 154 5.81 12.35 -9.63
C SER A 154 5.46 13.30 -10.78
N ARG A 155 4.80 14.43 -10.47
CA ARG A 155 4.52 15.46 -11.48
C ARG A 155 5.79 16.05 -12.12
N ASP A 156 6.91 16.00 -11.41
CA ASP A 156 8.20 16.53 -11.87
C ASP A 156 9.00 15.47 -12.65
N GLY A 157 8.41 14.30 -12.94
CA GLY A 157 9.02 13.25 -13.76
C GLY A 157 9.94 12.30 -13.01
N HIS A 158 10.02 12.39 -11.68
CA HIS A 158 10.86 11.50 -10.87
C HIS A 158 10.10 10.25 -10.42
N GLU A 159 10.79 9.11 -10.38
CA GLU A 159 10.24 7.89 -9.80
C GLU A 159 9.88 8.14 -8.32
N ALA A 160 8.66 7.77 -7.94
CA ALA A 160 8.20 7.85 -6.56
C ALA A 160 7.96 6.45 -5.96
N PHE A 161 7.32 5.57 -6.72
CA PHE A 161 7.06 4.19 -6.30
C PHE A 161 7.20 3.23 -7.47
N LYS A 162 7.63 2.00 -7.17
CA LYS A 162 7.42 0.85 -8.03
C LYS A 162 6.33 -0.02 -7.44
N VAL A 163 5.40 -0.46 -8.29
CA VAL A 163 4.26 -1.27 -7.89
C VAL A 163 4.35 -2.63 -8.56
N PHE A 164 4.49 -3.66 -7.75
CA PHE A 164 4.49 -5.04 -8.22
C PHE A 164 3.12 -5.65 -7.95
N ILE A 165 2.48 -6.17 -8.99
CA ILE A 165 1.18 -6.83 -8.88
C ILE A 165 1.37 -8.29 -9.26
N PHE A 166 0.98 -9.18 -8.36
CA PHE A 166 1.10 -10.61 -8.61
C PHE A 166 -0.06 -11.38 -7.98
N GLN A 167 -0.36 -12.51 -8.60
CA GLN A 167 -1.26 -13.52 -8.06
C GLN A 167 -0.41 -14.66 -7.55
N THR A 168 -0.77 -15.17 -6.39
CA THR A 168 -0.10 -16.29 -5.76
C THR A 168 -0.85 -17.57 -6.13
N MET A 169 -0.17 -18.48 -6.83
CA MET A 169 -0.75 -19.70 -7.43
C MET A 169 -1.10 -20.78 -6.40
#